data_AF-X0WL27-F1
#
_entry.id   AF-X0WL27-F1
#
_cell.length_a   1.000
_cell.length_b   1.000
_cell.length_c   1.000
_cell.angle_alpha   90.00
_cell.angle_beta   90.00
_cell.angle_gamma   90.00
#
_symmetry.space_group_name_H-M   'P 1'
#
loop_
_entity.id
_entity.type
_entity.pdbx_description
1 polymer ?
#
loop_
_entity_poly.entity_id
_entity_poly.type
_entity_poly.pdbx_seq_one_letter_code
_entity_poly.pdbx_strand_id
1 'polypeptide(L)'
;MIGNSPEEVIHQTGLNKADIIYEANVEYPFTRLMAIFNNSDETIVGPVRSSRYYFSRLAVEWSAIFAHCGGQSLNNGKIVNLDQMRYPSPYWRDKNIGGWINLFTKTQNIREKSRKIGFQDKVNLDNNLLG
;
A
#
# COMPACT_ATOMS: atom_id res chain seq x y z
N MET A 1 -3.22 -1.95 -0.12
CA MET A 1 -4.61 -2.08 0.40
C MET A 1 -5.62 -1.88 -0.70
N ILE A 2 -6.54 -2.82 -0.89
CA ILE A 2 -7.53 -2.85 -1.98
C ILE A 2 -8.94 -2.95 -1.39
N GLY A 3 -9.88 -2.21 -1.98
CA GLY A 3 -11.31 -2.27 -1.64
C GLY A 3 -11.96 -3.59 -2.05
N ASN A 4 -13.03 -4.00 -1.37
CA ASN A 4 -13.74 -5.26 -1.61
C ASN A 4 -15.27 -5.15 -1.43
N SER A 5 -15.86 -3.95 -1.59
CA SER A 5 -17.32 -3.80 -1.67
C SER A 5 -17.86 -4.23 -3.04
N PRO A 6 -19.18 -4.48 -3.18
CA PRO A 6 -19.79 -4.82 -4.48
C PRO A 6 -19.49 -3.80 -5.60
N GLU A 7 -19.45 -2.51 -5.27
CA GLU A 7 -19.12 -1.43 -6.20
C GLU A 7 -17.64 -1.43 -6.60
N GLU A 8 -16.75 -1.94 -5.75
CA GLU A 8 -15.31 -1.95 -5.99
C GLU A 8 -14.85 -3.15 -6.80
N VAL A 9 -15.50 -4.31 -6.61
CA VAL A 9 -15.13 -5.59 -7.26
C VAL A 9 -15.13 -5.47 -8.79
N ILE A 10 -16.06 -4.70 -9.37
CA ILE A 10 -16.12 -4.48 -10.83
C ILE A 10 -14.91 -3.72 -11.40
N HIS A 11 -14.12 -3.06 -10.54
CA HIS A 11 -12.93 -2.30 -10.91
C HIS A 11 -11.65 -2.85 -10.28
N GLN A 12 -11.73 -3.97 -9.55
CA GLN A 12 -10.56 -4.61 -8.96
C GLN A 12 -9.58 -5.03 -10.05
N THR A 13 -8.34 -4.54 -9.94
CA THR A 13 -7.31 -4.76 -10.95
C THR A 13 -6.04 -5.30 -10.29
N GLY A 14 -5.39 -6.26 -10.96
CA GLY A 14 -4.05 -6.75 -10.59
C GLY A 14 -3.98 -7.81 -9.50
N LEU A 15 -5.10 -8.17 -8.86
CA LEU A 15 -5.12 -9.19 -7.79
C LEU A 15 -4.63 -10.57 -8.27
N ASN A 16 -4.87 -10.92 -9.53
CA ASN A 16 -4.37 -12.17 -10.14
C ASN A 16 -2.84 -12.25 -10.28
N LYS A 17 -2.12 -11.16 -10.01
CA LYS A 17 -0.65 -11.10 -10.02
C LYS A 17 -0.05 -11.02 -8.61
N ALA A 18 -0.90 -11.02 -7.58
CA ALA A 18 -0.46 -11.04 -6.18
C ALA A 18 0.00 -12.45 -5.80
N ASP A 19 1.09 -12.53 -5.02
CA ASP A 19 1.59 -13.79 -4.50
C ASP A 19 0.76 -14.28 -3.31
N ILE A 20 0.29 -13.33 -2.49
CA ILE A 20 -0.55 -13.58 -1.30
C ILE A 20 -1.63 -12.51 -1.23
N ILE A 21 -2.84 -12.91 -0.85
CA ILE A 21 -3.94 -11.99 -0.56
C ILE A 21 -4.48 -12.33 0.84
N TYR A 22 -4.44 -11.34 1.73
CA TYR A 22 -5.15 -11.40 3.01
C TYR A 22 -6.47 -10.67 2.90
N GLU A 23 -7.54 -11.28 3.39
CA GLU A 23 -8.86 -10.64 3.53
C GLU A 23 -9.21 -10.50 5.01
N ALA A 24 -9.71 -9.32 5.40
CA ALA A 24 -10.26 -9.11 6.74
C ALA A 24 -11.40 -8.09 6.73
N ASN A 25 -12.33 -8.24 7.66
CA ASN A 25 -13.42 -7.29 7.92
C ASN A 25 -12.87 -5.91 8.24
N VAL A 26 -13.52 -4.83 7.79
CA VAL A 26 -13.15 -3.45 8.15
C VAL A 26 -14.29 -2.67 8.79
N GLU A 27 -15.44 -2.62 8.12
CA GLU A 27 -16.66 -1.94 8.52
C GLU A 27 -17.76 -2.84 8.00
N TYR A 28 -18.55 -3.45 8.89
CA TYR A 28 -19.64 -4.30 8.46
C TYR A 28 -20.54 -3.53 7.46
N PRO A 29 -20.87 -4.09 6.29
CA PRO A 29 -20.69 -5.50 5.87
C PRO A 29 -19.46 -5.79 4.99
N PHE A 30 -18.51 -4.86 4.88
CA PHE A 30 -17.41 -4.94 3.92
C PHE A 30 -16.09 -5.45 4.51
N THR A 31 -15.35 -6.18 3.68
CA THR A 31 -13.96 -6.56 3.91
C THR A 31 -13.02 -5.66 3.10
N ARG A 32 -11.71 -5.78 3.35
CA ARG A 32 -10.66 -5.27 2.48
C ARG A 32 -9.61 -6.34 2.23
N LEU A 33 -8.88 -6.13 1.15
CA LEU A 33 -7.79 -7.01 0.75
C LEU A 33 -6.43 -6.33 0.96
N MET A 34 -5.47 -7.09 1.47
CA MET A 34 -4.06 -6.75 1.43
C MET A 34 -3.35 -7.74 0.51
N ALA A 35 -3.08 -7.30 -0.71
CA ALA A 35 -2.32 -8.04 -1.70
C ALA A 35 -0.81 -7.77 -1.55
N ILE A 36 -0.02 -8.84 -1.49
CA ILE A 36 1.45 -8.81 -1.44
C ILE A 36 1.99 -9.19 -2.82
N PHE A 37 2.95 -8.39 -3.30
CA PHE A 37 3.63 -8.57 -4.58
C PHE A 37 5.14 -8.60 -4.34
N ASN A 38 5.76 -9.77 -4.49
CA ASN A 38 7.20 -9.96 -4.34
C ASN A 38 7.94 -9.71 -5.66
N ASN A 39 7.48 -10.30 -6.77
CA ASN A 39 8.20 -10.28 -8.06
C ASN A 39 7.45 -9.57 -9.21
N SER A 40 6.24 -9.08 -8.96
CA SER A 40 5.39 -8.45 -9.98
C SER A 40 5.56 -6.93 -10.02
N ASP A 41 6.47 -6.43 -10.85
CA ASP A 41 6.79 -4.99 -10.90
C ASP A 41 5.89 -4.19 -11.85
N GLU A 42 5.19 -4.83 -12.78
CA GLU A 42 4.39 -4.10 -13.78
C GLU A 42 2.88 -4.26 -13.63
N THR A 43 2.40 -4.32 -12.39
CA THR A 43 0.97 -4.55 -12.13
C THR A 43 0.28 -3.25 -11.71
N ILE A 44 -0.77 -2.87 -12.43
CA ILE A 44 -1.73 -1.86 -11.98
C ILE A 44 -2.61 -2.49 -10.91
N VAL A 45 -2.75 -1.83 -9.76
CA VAL A 45 -3.50 -2.34 -8.60
C VAL A 45 -4.46 -1.28 -8.08
N GLY A 46 -5.69 -1.69 -7.82
CA GLY A 46 -6.73 -0.86 -7.21
C GLY A 46 -8.10 -1.55 -7.22
N PRO A 47 -9.16 -0.89 -6.72
CA PRO A 47 -9.13 0.44 -6.11
C PRO A 47 -8.35 0.48 -4.79
N VAL A 48 -7.40 1.40 -4.66
CA VAL A 48 -6.60 1.59 -3.44
C VAL A 48 -7.47 2.16 -2.33
N ARG A 49 -7.39 1.58 -1.14
CA ARG A 49 -8.25 1.91 -0.01
C ARG A 49 -7.52 2.23 1.28
N SER A 50 -8.29 2.76 2.23
CA SER A 50 -7.78 3.04 3.57
C SER A 50 -7.35 1.78 4.29
N SER A 51 -6.33 1.93 5.14
CA SER A 51 -5.82 0.86 5.97
C SER A 51 -6.59 0.77 7.31
N ARG A 52 -6.42 -0.37 7.98
CA ARG A 52 -6.75 -0.60 9.40
C ARG A 52 -5.52 -1.19 10.09
N TYR A 53 -5.39 -1.00 11.39
CA TYR A 53 -4.14 -1.29 12.11
C TYR A 53 -3.65 -2.76 11.95
N TYR A 54 -4.55 -3.74 11.86
CA TYR A 54 -4.19 -5.14 11.69
C TYR A 54 -3.56 -5.44 10.33
N PHE A 55 -3.95 -4.75 9.25
CA PHE A 55 -3.25 -4.88 7.97
C PHE A 55 -1.82 -4.36 8.05
N SER A 56 -1.60 -3.24 8.75
CA SER A 56 -0.23 -2.77 8.97
C SER A 56 0.59 -3.70 9.87
N ARG A 57 -0.04 -4.47 10.80
CA ARG A 57 0.66 -5.53 11.54
C ARG A 57 1.11 -6.65 10.61
N LEU A 58 0.23 -7.13 9.75
CA LEU A 58 0.59 -8.14 8.76
C LEU A 58 1.71 -7.63 7.84
N ALA A 59 1.61 -6.39 7.34
CA ALA A 59 2.64 -5.80 6.49
C ALA A 59 4.04 -5.76 7.15
N VAL A 60 4.10 -5.64 8.47
CA VAL A 60 5.36 -5.64 9.25
C VAL A 60 6.03 -7.00 9.24
N GLU A 61 5.26 -8.09 9.25
CA GLU A 61 5.79 -9.46 9.15
C GLU A 61 6.54 -9.68 7.83
N TRP A 62 6.14 -8.93 6.79
CA TRP A 62 6.75 -8.97 5.46
C TRP A 62 7.81 -7.89 5.22
N SER A 63 8.08 -7.01 6.19
CA SER A 63 8.88 -5.79 5.99
C SER A 63 8.47 -5.02 4.72
N ALA A 64 7.15 -4.96 4.47
CA ALA A 64 6.62 -4.53 3.18
C ALA A 64 6.68 -3.01 2.97
N ILE A 65 6.67 -2.61 1.70
CA ILE A 65 6.28 -1.27 1.28
C ILE A 65 4.75 -1.19 1.37
N PHE A 66 4.23 -0.41 2.32
CA PHE A 66 2.82 -0.43 2.67
C PHE A 66 2.05 0.69 1.98
N ALA A 67 1.41 0.36 0.85
CA ALA A 67 0.65 1.28 0.01
C ALA A 67 -0.85 1.30 0.35
N HIS A 68 -1.40 2.48 0.70
CA HIS A 68 -2.81 2.67 1.04
C HIS A 68 -3.27 4.12 0.87
N CYS A 69 -4.55 4.42 1.11
CA CYS A 69 -5.10 5.78 1.06
C CYS A 69 -5.88 6.10 2.34
N GLY A 70 -5.22 6.72 3.31
CA GLY A 70 -5.74 7.06 4.63
C GLY A 70 -5.92 5.88 5.56
N GLY A 71 -6.56 6.12 6.70
CA GLY A 71 -6.80 5.11 7.74
C GLY A 71 -5.64 4.93 8.70
N GLN A 72 -5.69 3.85 9.48
CA GLN A 72 -4.71 3.57 10.53
C GLN A 72 -3.56 2.70 10.00
N SER A 73 -2.34 3.06 10.38
CA SER A 73 -1.13 2.27 10.14
C SER A 73 -0.23 2.35 11.38
N LEU A 74 0.47 1.26 11.68
CA LEU A 74 1.49 1.25 12.72
C LEU A 74 2.71 2.05 12.27
N ASN A 75 3.23 2.87 13.18
CA ASN A 75 4.51 3.53 13.01
C ASN A 75 5.59 2.78 13.82
N ASN A 76 6.33 1.88 13.18
CA ASN A 76 7.31 1.04 13.86
C ASN A 76 8.68 0.91 13.14
N GLY A 77 8.90 1.73 12.11
CA GLY A 77 10.16 1.75 11.34
C GLY A 77 10.44 0.51 10.48
N LYS A 78 9.63 -0.55 10.55
CA LYS A 78 9.82 -1.80 9.79
C LYS A 78 9.09 -1.84 8.45
N ILE A 79 8.20 -0.88 8.20
CA ILE A 79 7.47 -0.74 6.95
C ILE A 79 7.72 0.64 6.36
N VAL A 80 7.85 0.71 5.03
CA VAL A 80 7.82 1.99 4.32
C VAL A 80 6.36 2.34 4.08
N ASN A 81 5.83 3.25 4.89
CA ASN A 81 4.43 3.63 4.83
C ASN A 81 4.17 4.67 3.73
N LEU A 82 3.56 4.23 2.63
CA LEU A 82 3.18 5.05 1.50
C LEU A 82 1.68 5.34 1.51
N ASP A 83 1.23 6.15 2.45
CA ASP A 83 -0.13 6.68 2.44
C ASP A 83 -0.30 7.74 1.33
N GLN A 84 -1.25 7.54 0.42
CA GLN A 84 -1.62 8.53 -0.62
C GLN A 84 -1.92 9.91 -0.04
N MET A 85 -2.53 9.99 1.15
CA MET A 85 -2.86 11.27 1.78
C MET A 85 -1.61 12.09 2.10
N ARG A 86 -0.49 11.42 2.38
CA ARG A 86 0.83 12.05 2.61
C ARG A 86 1.65 12.16 1.32
N TYR A 87 1.54 11.17 0.44
CA TYR A 87 2.28 11.07 -0.81
C TYR A 87 1.32 10.85 -1.99
N PRO A 88 0.76 11.93 -2.59
CA PRO A 88 -0.22 11.80 -3.67
C PRO A 88 0.31 11.02 -4.88
N SER A 89 1.59 11.19 -5.21
CA SER A 89 2.31 10.33 -6.17
C SER A 89 2.98 9.19 -5.41
N PRO A 90 2.81 7.92 -5.84
CA PRO A 90 2.55 7.48 -7.22
C PRO A 90 1.14 6.94 -7.46
N TYR A 91 0.13 7.56 -6.86
CA TYR A 91 -1.26 7.21 -7.09
C TYR A 91 -1.86 8.08 -8.20
N TRP A 92 -2.89 7.57 -8.87
CA TRP A 92 -3.70 8.36 -9.78
C TRP A 92 -5.17 7.99 -9.65
N ARG A 93 -6.05 8.92 -10.04
CA ARG A 93 -7.49 8.65 -10.16
C ARG A 93 -7.85 8.44 -11.63
N ASP A 94 -8.47 7.32 -11.94
CA ASP A 94 -9.04 7.09 -13.27
C ASP A 94 -10.28 7.99 -13.45
N LYS A 95 -10.25 8.84 -14.47
CA LYS A 95 -11.31 9.82 -14.73
C LYS A 95 -12.57 9.18 -15.33
N ASN A 96 -12.46 7.96 -15.87
CA ASN A 96 -13.60 7.22 -16.44
C ASN A 96 -14.40 6.48 -15.35
N ILE A 97 -13.84 6.36 -14.15
CA ILE A 97 -14.50 5.72 -13.00
C ILE A 97 -14.96 6.82 -12.04
N GLY A 98 -16.27 6.91 -11.85
CA GLY A 98 -16.89 7.90 -10.97
C GLY A 98 -16.66 7.61 -9.48
N GLY A 99 -16.77 8.66 -8.66
CA GLY A 99 -16.82 8.54 -7.21
C GLY A 99 -15.49 8.17 -6.55
N TRP A 100 -15.58 7.44 -5.42
CA TRP A 100 -14.46 7.17 -4.52
C TRP A 100 -13.66 5.92 -4.92
N ILE A 101 -14.15 5.09 -5.84
CA ILE A 101 -13.59 3.78 -6.26
C ILE A 101 -12.57 3.86 -7.40
N ASN A 102 -12.07 5.05 -7.69
CA ASN A 102 -11.25 5.30 -8.87
C ASN A 102 -9.75 5.47 -8.60
N LEU A 103 -9.26 5.19 -7.39
CA LEU A 103 -7.87 5.39 -7.03
C LEU A 103 -7.04 4.15 -7.36
N PHE A 104 -5.96 4.29 -8.12
CA PHE A 104 -5.08 3.19 -8.53
C PHE A 104 -3.61 3.53 -8.31
N THR A 105 -2.77 2.50 -8.34
CA THR A 105 -1.31 2.62 -8.38
C THR A 105 -0.68 1.52 -9.23
N LYS A 106 0.63 1.60 -9.49
CA LYS A 106 1.43 0.58 -10.19
C LYS A 106 2.52 0.09 -9.24
N THR A 107 2.72 -1.22 -9.12
CA THR A 107 3.68 -1.83 -8.16
C THR A 107 5.10 -1.26 -8.33
N GLN A 108 5.60 -1.13 -9.57
CA GLN A 108 6.88 -0.47 -9.86
C GLN A 108 6.96 0.95 -9.32
N ASN A 109 5.94 1.78 -9.55
CA ASN A 109 5.98 3.18 -9.11
C ASN A 109 6.00 3.29 -7.58
N ILE A 110 5.31 2.37 -6.89
CA ILE A 110 5.36 2.25 -5.42
C ILE A 110 6.78 1.90 -4.95
N ARG A 111 7.46 0.94 -5.60
CA ARG A 111 8.85 0.61 -5.29
C ARG A 111 9.79 1.78 -5.56
N GLU A 112 9.63 2.45 -6.69
CA GLU A 112 10.42 3.64 -7.05
C GLU A 112 10.23 4.79 -6.05
N LYS A 113 8.98 5.07 -5.65
CA LYS A 113 8.71 6.07 -4.62
C LYS A 113 9.33 5.65 -3.29
N SER A 114 9.19 4.39 -2.90
CA SER A 114 9.80 3.84 -1.69
C SER A 114 11.31 4.02 -1.68
N ARG A 115 12.02 3.78 -2.80
CA ARG A 115 13.47 4.03 -2.88
C ARG A 115 13.82 5.51 -2.67
N LYS A 116 12.98 6.43 -3.16
CA LYS A 116 13.20 7.88 -2.99
C LYS A 116 12.96 8.34 -1.55
N ILE A 117 12.00 7.73 -0.84
CA ILE A 117 11.64 8.14 0.53
C ILE A 117 12.34 7.33 1.62
N GLY A 118 12.59 6.04 1.38
CA GLY A 118 13.07 5.07 2.36
C GLY A 118 14.58 5.07 2.58
N PHE A 119 15.34 5.83 1.79
CA PHE A 119 16.79 6.03 1.98
C PHE A 119 17.15 7.45 2.47
N GLN A 120 16.17 8.31 2.76
CA GLN A 120 16.48 9.63 3.34
C GLN A 120 16.80 9.59 4.84
N ASP A 121 16.50 8.49 5.53
CA ASP A 121 17.19 8.15 6.78
C ASP A 121 18.50 7.46 6.42
N LYS A 122 19.46 8.22 5.88
CA LYS A 122 20.86 7.80 5.95
C LYS A 122 21.11 7.46 7.42
N VAL A 123 21.40 6.20 7.73
CA VAL A 123 22.17 5.89 8.92
C VAL A 123 23.41 6.78 8.82
N ASN A 124 23.46 7.78 9.69
CA ASN A 124 24.67 8.56 9.84
C ASN A 124 25.67 7.62 10.54
N LEU A 125 26.51 6.96 9.75
CA LEU A 125 27.58 6.10 10.26
C LEU A 125 28.69 6.92 10.94
N ASP A 126 28.61 8.26 10.92
CA ASP A 126 29.63 9.13 11.51
C ASP A 126 29.41 9.38 13.01
N ASN A 127 28.32 8.88 13.61
CA ASN A 127 28.04 9.04 15.03
C ASN A 127 27.85 7.69 15.73
N ASN A 128 28.94 6.93 15.93
CA ASN A 128 29.43 6.56 17.27
C ASN A 128 30.35 5.32 17.28
N LEU A 129 31.52 5.52 17.91
CA LEU A 129 32.30 4.57 18.73
C LEU A 129 33.33 3.66 18.05
N LEU A 130 34.42 4.27 17.58
CA LEU A 130 35.78 3.84 17.94
C LEU A 130 36.58 5.07 18.41
N GLY A 131 36.24 5.51 19.62
CA GLY A 131 37.11 6.26 20.52
C GLY A 131 37.25 5.46 21.80
#